data_AF-A0A3B8RLW8-F1
#
_entry.id   AF-A0A3B8RLW8-F1
#
_cell.length_a   1.000
_cell.length_b   1.000
_cell.length_c   1.000
_cell.angle_alpha   90.00
_cell.angle_beta   90.00
_cell.angle_gamma   90.00
#
_symmetry.space_group_name_H-M   'P 1'
#
loop_
_entity.id
_entity.type
_entity.pdbx_description
1 polymer ?
#
loop_
_entity_poly.entity_id
_entity_poly.type
_entity_poly.pdbx_seq_one_letter_code
_entity_poly.pdbx_strand_id
1 'polypeptide(L)'
;NHTSWDNPWIQNKSWFTQDASGNIIHPPGTNWQDVADLNFDNQEMRNEMIKSMKYWVLNADVDGFRCDAADFVPYDFWKQAISELSKIEGKSLILLAEGARSDHFTAGFQMNYSWDFYTTIKNVFRDSYSASYLFST
;
A
#
# COMPACT_ATOMS: atom_id res chain seq x y z
N ASN A 1 0.68 -4.63 -2.33
CA ASN A 1 0.59 -4.39 -3.80
C ASN A 1 1.02 -5.63 -4.59
N HIS A 2 2.08 -6.33 -4.21
CA HIS A 2 2.59 -7.51 -4.93
C HIS A 2 2.99 -8.64 -3.97
N THR A 3 3.30 -9.83 -4.50
CA THR A 3 3.97 -10.93 -3.77
C THR A 3 5.19 -11.42 -4.53
N SER A 4 6.03 -12.28 -3.94
CA SER A 4 7.02 -13.01 -4.72
C SER A 4 6.36 -13.96 -5.73
N TRP A 5 7.10 -14.34 -6.77
CA TRP A 5 6.66 -15.30 -7.80
C TRP A 5 6.46 -16.74 -7.30
N ASP A 6 7.02 -17.08 -6.15
CA ASP A 6 6.88 -18.39 -5.48
C ASP A 6 5.86 -18.36 -4.32
N ASN A 7 5.14 -17.24 -4.15
CA ASN A 7 4.09 -17.15 -3.15
C ASN A 7 2.98 -18.18 -3.44
N PRO A 8 2.46 -18.89 -2.43
CA PRO A 8 1.40 -19.89 -2.62
C PRO A 8 0.15 -19.36 -3.34
N TRP A 9 -0.15 -18.06 -3.25
CA TRP A 9 -1.29 -17.45 -3.93
C TRP A 9 -1.17 -17.49 -5.46
N ILE A 10 0.03 -17.65 -6.03
CA ILE A 10 0.26 -17.75 -7.49
C ILE A 10 -0.58 -18.85 -8.16
N GLN A 11 -0.99 -19.88 -7.40
CA GLN A 11 -1.91 -20.90 -7.89
C GLN A 11 -3.28 -20.32 -8.28
N ASN A 12 -3.70 -19.22 -7.64
CA ASN A 12 -4.90 -18.47 -7.96
C ASN A 12 -4.57 -17.32 -8.93
N LYS A 13 -4.33 -17.62 -10.20
CA LYS A 13 -3.90 -16.59 -11.18
C LYS A 13 -4.81 -15.36 -11.24
N SER A 14 -6.12 -15.51 -11.00
CA SER A 14 -7.09 -14.40 -11.01
C SER A 14 -6.89 -13.39 -9.88
N TRP A 15 -6.08 -13.72 -8.86
CA TRP A 15 -5.69 -12.82 -7.78
C TRP A 15 -4.56 -11.88 -8.18
N PHE A 16 -3.99 -12.05 -9.38
CA PHE A 16 -2.90 -11.26 -9.92
C PHE A 16 -3.31 -10.54 -11.19
N THR A 17 -2.67 -9.41 -11.44
CA THR A 17 -2.81 -8.70 -12.72
C THR A 17 -2.20 -9.54 -13.83
N GLN A 18 -2.86 -9.59 -14.98
CA GLN A 18 -2.45 -10.43 -16.11
C GLN A 18 -2.31 -9.60 -17.38
N ASP A 19 -1.39 -10.02 -18.25
CA ASP A 19 -1.33 -9.53 -19.63
C ASP A 19 -2.49 -10.08 -20.48
N ALA A 20 -2.57 -9.63 -21.74
CA ALA A 20 -3.61 -10.07 -22.67
C ALA A 20 -3.57 -11.58 -23.00
N SER A 21 -2.47 -12.27 -22.69
CA SER A 21 -2.31 -13.72 -22.87
C SER A 21 -2.63 -14.51 -21.60
N GLY A 22 -3.02 -13.84 -20.51
CA GLY A 22 -3.32 -14.46 -19.22
C GLY A 22 -2.08 -14.81 -18.38
N ASN A 23 -0.91 -14.25 -18.71
CA ASN A 23 0.29 -14.40 -17.88
C ASN A 23 0.27 -13.37 -16.76
N ILE A 24 0.65 -13.79 -15.56
CA ILE A 24 0.84 -12.85 -14.44
C ILE A 24 2.00 -11.91 -14.76
N ILE A 25 1.83 -10.62 -14.46
CA ILE A 25 2.84 -9.59 -14.67
C ILE A 25 3.35 -9.00 -13.35
N HIS A 26 4.51 -8.35 -13.40
CA HIS A 26 4.97 -7.49 -12.32
C HIS A 26 4.22 -6.15 -12.32
N PRO A 27 4.32 -5.34 -11.25
CA PRO A 27 3.60 -4.08 -11.13
C PRO A 27 3.85 -3.13 -12.32
N PRO A 28 2.82 -2.76 -13.10
CA PRO A 28 2.98 -1.92 -14.28
C PRO A 28 3.65 -0.58 -13.97
N GLY A 29 4.48 -0.09 -14.90
CA GLY A 29 5.19 1.18 -14.73
C GLY A 29 6.40 1.11 -13.78
N THR A 30 6.77 -0.08 -13.31
CA THR A 30 7.95 -0.31 -12.46
C THR A 30 8.97 -1.21 -13.14
N ASN A 31 10.15 -1.34 -12.50
CA ASN A 31 11.18 -2.31 -12.85
C ASN A 31 11.27 -3.48 -11.85
N TRP A 32 10.23 -3.70 -11.04
CA TRP A 32 10.21 -4.70 -9.96
C TRP A 32 9.95 -6.11 -10.50
N GLN A 33 10.88 -6.65 -11.28
CA GLN A 33 10.72 -7.92 -12.00
C GLN A 33 10.74 -9.16 -11.08
N ASP A 34 11.11 -8.99 -9.82
CA ASP A 34 11.20 -10.04 -8.80
C ASP A 34 9.87 -10.31 -8.07
N VAL A 35 8.81 -9.55 -8.38
CA VAL A 35 7.50 -9.64 -7.72
C VAL A 35 6.35 -9.64 -8.73
N ALA A 36 5.25 -10.29 -8.34
CA ALA A 36 4.02 -10.46 -9.08
C ALA A 36 2.92 -9.51 -8.55
N ASP A 37 2.30 -8.75 -9.45
CA ASP A 37 1.31 -7.72 -9.10
C ASP A 37 -0.04 -8.30 -8.70
N LEU A 38 -0.58 -7.89 -7.55
CA LEU A 38 -1.90 -8.34 -7.09
C LEU A 38 -3.01 -7.55 -7.77
N ASN A 39 -4.06 -8.26 -8.19
CA ASN A 39 -5.24 -7.68 -8.80
C ASN A 39 -6.26 -7.27 -7.72
N PHE A 40 -6.34 -5.98 -7.40
CA PHE A 40 -7.28 -5.43 -6.43
C PHE A 40 -8.73 -5.32 -6.92
N ASP A 41 -9.04 -5.70 -8.17
CA ASP A 41 -10.43 -5.91 -8.60
C ASP A 41 -10.97 -7.27 -8.12
N ASN A 42 -10.09 -8.18 -7.71
CA ASN A 42 -10.48 -9.50 -7.19
C ASN A 42 -10.92 -9.42 -5.72
N GLN A 43 -12.22 -9.60 -5.47
CA GLN A 43 -12.77 -9.46 -4.13
C GLN A 43 -12.36 -10.59 -3.16
N GLU A 44 -12.11 -11.81 -3.67
CA GLU A 44 -11.64 -12.92 -2.84
C GLU A 44 -10.22 -12.66 -2.33
N MET A 45 -9.33 -12.17 -3.20
CA MET A 45 -7.98 -11.75 -2.84
C MET A 45 -8.00 -10.64 -1.78
N ARG A 46 -8.84 -9.60 -1.99
CA ARG A 46 -9.00 -8.51 -1.00
C ARG A 46 -9.39 -9.03 0.37
N ASN A 47 -10.36 -9.95 0.40
CA ASN A 47 -10.83 -10.54 1.65
C ASN A 47 -9.72 -11.36 2.34
N GLU A 48 -8.92 -12.13 1.59
CA GLU A 48 -7.80 -12.88 2.14
C GLU A 48 -6.67 -11.97 2.64
N MET A 49 -6.39 -10.86 1.95
CA MET A 49 -5.45 -9.84 2.43
C MET A 49 -5.91 -9.23 3.75
N ILE A 50 -7.18 -8.82 3.85
CA ILE A 50 -7.76 -8.27 5.09
C ILE A 50 -7.71 -9.31 6.21
N LYS A 51 -8.05 -10.57 5.91
CA LYS A 51 -7.94 -11.68 6.86
C LYS A 51 -6.50 -11.88 7.35
N SER A 52 -5.52 -11.76 6.46
CA SER A 52 -4.09 -11.83 6.80
C SER A 52 -3.68 -10.67 7.71
N MET A 53 -4.13 -9.45 7.44
CA MET A 53 -3.90 -8.30 8.34
C MET A 53 -4.54 -8.52 9.72
N LYS A 54 -5.79 -8.99 9.77
CA LYS A 54 -6.49 -9.31 11.03
C LYS A 54 -5.76 -10.41 11.81
N TYR A 55 -5.20 -11.41 11.14
CA TYR A 55 -4.43 -12.47 11.79
C TYR A 55 -3.28 -11.89 12.62
N TRP A 56 -2.49 -10.97 12.05
CA TRP A 56 -1.38 -10.34 12.77
C TRP A 56 -1.84 -9.54 13.98
N VAL A 57 -2.93 -8.78 13.87
CA VAL A 57 -3.49 -8.03 15.01
C VAL A 57 -3.99 -8.96 16.11
N LEU A 58 -4.73 -10.02 15.74
CA LEU A 58 -5.41 -10.88 16.72
C LEU A 58 -4.49 -11.94 17.34
N ASN A 59 -3.49 -12.43 16.61
CA ASN A 59 -2.67 -13.56 17.04
C ASN A 59 -1.24 -13.17 17.42
N ALA A 60 -0.73 -12.09 16.83
CA ALA A 60 0.61 -11.57 17.15
C ALA A 60 0.55 -10.23 17.90
N ASP A 61 -0.66 -9.74 18.19
CA ASP A 61 -0.93 -8.57 19.02
C ASP A 61 -0.28 -7.26 18.51
N VAL A 62 0.02 -7.15 17.21
CA VAL A 62 0.67 -5.95 16.66
C VAL A 62 -0.22 -4.71 16.80
N ASP A 63 0.42 -3.56 16.99
CA ASP A 63 -0.26 -2.27 17.21
C ASP A 63 -0.40 -1.42 15.94
N GLY A 64 -0.05 -1.95 14.78
CA GLY A 64 -0.08 -1.15 13.56
C GLY A 64 0.57 -1.77 12.34
N PHE A 65 0.49 -1.05 11.23
CA PHE A 65 1.07 -1.42 9.95
C PHE A 65 1.71 -0.22 9.27
N ARG A 66 2.89 -0.46 8.68
CA ARG A 66 3.41 0.34 7.58
C ARG A 66 3.04 -0.37 6.28
N CYS A 67 2.24 0.27 5.45
CA CYS A 67 1.78 -0.29 4.17
C CYS A 67 2.70 0.15 3.03
N ASP A 68 3.38 -0.81 2.41
CA ASP A 68 4.30 -0.61 1.30
C ASP A 68 3.61 -0.13 0.02
N ALA A 69 4.26 0.79 -0.69
CA ALA A 69 3.85 1.33 -1.98
C ALA A 69 2.32 1.58 -2.04
N ALA A 70 1.79 2.24 -1.01
CA ALA A 70 0.36 2.36 -0.76
C ALA A 70 -0.39 3.06 -1.91
N ASP A 71 0.31 3.92 -2.67
CA ASP A 71 -0.21 4.58 -3.87
C ASP A 71 -0.52 3.61 -5.02
N PHE A 72 0.11 2.42 -5.06
CA PHE A 72 -0.18 1.35 -6.04
C PHE A 72 -1.41 0.52 -5.67
N VAL A 73 -2.01 0.77 -4.50
CA VAL A 73 -3.19 0.06 -4.04
C VAL A 73 -4.41 1.01 -4.07
N PRO A 74 -5.56 0.57 -4.59
CA PRO A 74 -6.75 1.42 -4.70
C PRO A 74 -7.24 1.95 -3.35
N TYR A 75 -7.72 3.19 -3.36
CA TYR A 75 -8.28 3.86 -2.18
C TYR A 75 -9.41 3.06 -1.51
N ASP A 76 -10.31 2.47 -2.31
CA ASP A 76 -11.48 1.76 -1.81
C ASP A 76 -11.09 0.44 -1.10
N PHE A 77 -10.00 -0.21 -1.52
CA PHE A 77 -9.41 -1.31 -0.75
C PHE A 77 -8.92 -0.82 0.61
N TRP A 78 -8.15 0.28 0.65
CA TRP A 78 -7.65 0.80 1.93
C TRP A 78 -8.78 1.17 2.87
N LYS A 79 -9.81 1.86 2.36
CA LYS A 79 -11.01 2.19 3.14
C LYS A 79 -11.68 0.94 3.71
N GLN A 80 -11.83 -0.11 2.90
CA GLN A 80 -12.40 -1.38 3.35
C GLN A 80 -11.52 -2.02 4.43
N ALA A 81 -10.23 -2.20 4.17
CA ALA A 81 -9.30 -2.87 5.06
C ALA A 81 -9.20 -2.17 6.43
N ILE A 82 -9.06 -0.84 6.42
CA ILE A 82 -8.96 -0.04 7.64
C ILE A 82 -10.28 -0.08 8.42
N SER A 83 -11.43 0.02 7.74
CA SER A 83 -12.74 -0.14 8.37
C SER A 83 -12.95 -1.52 8.99
N GLU A 84 -12.33 -2.56 8.44
CA GLU A 84 -12.43 -3.92 8.97
C GLU A 84 -11.50 -4.15 10.18
N LEU A 85 -10.34 -3.51 10.17
CA LEU A 85 -9.38 -3.56 11.28
C LEU A 85 -9.84 -2.72 12.49
N SER A 86 -10.50 -1.58 12.25
CA SER A 86 -11.02 -0.72 13.32
C SER A 86 -12.17 -1.36 14.11
N LYS A 87 -12.77 -2.44 13.60
CA LYS A 87 -13.79 -3.23 14.31
C LYS A 87 -13.20 -4.19 15.35
N ILE A 88 -11.88 -4.34 15.42
CA ILE A 88 -11.24 -5.19 16.43
C ILE A 88 -11.29 -4.46 17.77
N GLU A 89 -12.09 -4.99 18.70
CA GLU A 89 -12.27 -4.39 20.02
C GLU A 89 -10.95 -4.33 20.81
N GLY A 90 -10.76 -3.23 21.55
CA GLY A 90 -9.56 -3.02 22.38
C GLY A 90 -8.28 -2.68 21.61
N LYS A 91 -8.35 -2.54 20.28
CA LYS A 91 -7.19 -2.18 19.44
C LYS A 91 -7.31 -0.76 18.90
N SER A 92 -6.23 0.01 19.06
CA SER A 92 -6.04 1.30 18.41
C SER A 92 -4.79 1.21 17.54
N LEU A 93 -4.98 0.98 16.25
CA LEU A 93 -3.88 0.69 15.33
C LEU A 93 -3.25 1.98 14.78
N ILE A 94 -1.93 1.99 14.72
CA ILE A 94 -1.12 3.00 14.05
C ILE A 94 -0.90 2.56 12.60
N LEU A 95 -1.38 3.36 11.65
CA LEU A 95 -1.36 3.06 10.23
C LEU A 95 -0.58 4.13 9.46
N LEU A 96 0.48 3.68 8.80
CA LEU A 96 1.40 4.50 8.02
C LEU A 96 1.39 4.04 6.56
N ALA A 97 0.96 4.92 5.65
CA ALA A 97 1.02 4.67 4.21
C ALA A 97 2.38 5.10 3.64
N GLU A 98 3.13 4.19 3.02
CA GLU A 98 4.20 4.62 2.12
C GLU A 98 3.58 5.12 0.81
N GLY A 99 3.17 6.37 0.81
CA GLY A 99 2.56 7.03 -0.33
C GLY A 99 2.50 8.53 -0.12
N ALA A 100 2.05 9.24 -1.15
CA ALA A 100 1.84 10.68 -1.12
C ALA A 100 0.37 11.10 -1.36
N ARG A 101 -0.50 10.20 -1.82
CA ARG A 101 -1.90 10.58 -2.09
C ARG A 101 -2.60 11.06 -0.80
N SER A 102 -3.31 12.18 -0.91
CA SER A 102 -4.08 12.74 0.20
C SER A 102 -5.30 11.89 0.57
N ASP A 103 -5.79 11.05 -0.35
CA ASP A 103 -6.92 10.15 -0.11
C ASP A 103 -6.61 9.04 0.91
N HIS A 104 -5.34 8.77 1.23
CA HIS A 104 -4.95 7.85 2.30
C HIS A 104 -5.48 8.29 3.67
N PHE A 105 -5.49 9.60 3.95
CA PHE A 105 -6.05 10.12 5.19
C PHE A 105 -7.55 9.90 5.26
N THR A 106 -8.26 10.10 4.14
CA THR A 106 -9.69 9.81 4.02
C THR A 106 -10.00 8.32 4.16
N ALA A 107 -9.08 7.44 3.73
CA ALA A 107 -9.20 5.99 3.91
C ALA A 107 -9.01 5.57 5.38
N GLY A 108 -8.33 6.39 6.18
CA GLY A 108 -8.14 6.22 7.63
C GLY A 108 -6.70 6.03 8.08
N PHE A 109 -5.70 6.17 7.19
CA PHE A 109 -4.30 6.25 7.62
C PHE A 109 -4.06 7.52 8.44
N GLN A 110 -3.22 7.45 9.47
CA GLN A 110 -2.84 8.64 10.25
C GLN A 110 -1.60 9.35 9.70
N MET A 111 -0.78 8.62 8.94
CA MET A 111 0.51 9.12 8.46
C MET A 111 0.77 8.66 7.02
N ASN A 112 1.56 9.45 6.28
CA ASN A 112 2.15 9.04 5.01
C ASN A 112 3.62 9.52 4.88
N TYR A 113 4.33 9.17 3.80
CA TYR A 113 5.77 9.41 3.65
C TYR A 113 6.17 10.82 3.16
N SER A 114 5.20 11.72 2.91
CA SER A 114 5.44 13.11 2.47
C SER A 114 6.54 13.22 1.39
N TRP A 115 6.41 12.43 0.32
CA TRP A 115 7.44 12.33 -0.74
C TRP A 115 7.77 13.67 -1.40
N ASP A 116 6.79 14.56 -1.51
CA ASP A 116 6.96 15.90 -2.07
C ASP A 116 7.87 16.77 -1.18
N PHE A 117 7.72 16.67 0.14
CA PHE A 117 8.59 17.37 1.08
C PHE A 117 10.02 16.86 1.02
N TYR A 118 10.21 15.53 1.00
CA TYR A 118 11.52 14.92 0.80
C TYR A 118 12.19 15.37 -0.50
N THR A 119 11.44 15.33 -1.61
CA THR A 119 11.93 15.76 -2.93
C THR A 119 12.32 17.23 -2.93
N THR A 120 11.51 18.08 -2.30
CA THR A 120 11.79 19.52 -2.19
C THR A 120 13.05 19.79 -1.38
N ILE A 121 13.23 19.13 -0.22
CA ILE A 121 14.47 19.25 0.57
C ILE A 121 15.70 18.86 -0.26
N LYS A 122 15.62 17.75 -0.99
CA LYS A 122 16.72 17.29 -1.83
C LYS A 122 17.10 18.32 -2.90
N ASN A 123 16.11 18.94 -3.54
CA ASN A 123 16.34 19.96 -4.56
C ASN A 123 16.88 21.27 -3.96
N VAL A 124 16.45 21.66 -2.76
CA VAL A 124 17.02 22.82 -2.05
C VAL A 124 18.50 22.58 -1.76
N PHE A 125 18.85 21.39 -1.27
CA PHE A 125 20.22 21.07 -0.91
C PHE A 125 21.15 20.88 -2.11
N ARG A 126 20.68 20.17 -3.15
CA ARG A 126 21.52 19.77 -4.31
C ARG A 126 21.44 20.73 -5.49
N ASP A 127 20.24 21.26 -5.75
CA ASP A 127 19.91 21.93 -7.01
C ASP A 127 19.64 23.43 -6.83
N SER A 128 20.03 23.99 -5.67
CA SER A 128 19.90 25.42 -5.33
C SER A 128 18.47 25.97 -5.39
N TYR A 129 17.46 25.12 -5.18
CA TYR A 129 16.08 25.60 -5.02
C TYR A 129 15.99 26.49 -3.78
N SER A 130 15.16 27.53 -3.84
CA SER A 130 14.90 28.38 -2.68
C SER A 130 14.26 27.57 -1.54
N ALA A 131 14.75 27.76 -0.31
CA ALA A 131 14.15 27.16 0.88
C ALA A 131 12.68 27.57 1.07
N SER A 132 12.22 28.66 0.43
CA SER A 132 10.81 29.06 0.45
C SER A 132 9.87 28.01 -0.15
N TYR A 133 10.35 27.14 -1.04
CA TYR A 133 9.53 26.09 -1.65
C TYR A 133 9.10 24.99 -0.66
N LEU A 134 9.76 24.89 0.51
CA LEU A 134 9.43 23.90 1.54
C LEU A 134 8.06 24.13 2.20
N PHE A 135 7.53 25.36 2.09
CA PHE A 135 6.31 25.78 2.79
C PHE A 135 5.13 26.06 1.85
N SER A 136 5.32 25.88 0.54
CA SER A 136 4.31 26.16 -0.48
C SER A 136 3.63 24.89 -1.03
N THR A 137 3.63 23.82 -0.24
CA THR A 137 3.01 22.53 -0.58
C THR A 137 1.50 22.59 -0.55
#